data_AF-A0A815QR02-F1
#
_entry.id   AF-A0A815QR02-F1
#
_cell.length_a   1.000
_cell.length_b   1.000
_cell.length_c   1.000
_cell.angle_alpha   90.00
_cell.angle_beta   90.00
_cell.angle_gamma   90.00
#
_symmetry.space_group_name_H-M   'P 1'
#
loop_
_entity.id
_entity.type
_entity.pdbx_description
1 polymer ?
#
loop_
_entity_poly.entity_id
_entity_poly.type
_entity_poly.pdbx_seq_one_letter_code
_entity_poly.pdbx_strand_id
1 'polypeptide(L)'
;LLFAAEILNKIINIGIDNIILIAKRFHNKLLLAEKYIPSNKIQCQTILFRVTTSSEYSETIGNDYGLSTICQGPLQVLVIPGDHRTFLQGENVKLLADQIITVTCNNS
;
A
#
# COMPACT_ATOMS: atom_id res chain seq x y z
N LEU A 1 7.78 -16.82 21.18
CA LEU A 1 7.56 -16.90 19.72
C LEU A 1 7.36 -18.35 19.24
N LEU A 2 8.25 -19.29 19.59
CA LEU A 2 8.16 -20.69 19.17
C LEU A 2 6.82 -21.36 19.52
N PHE A 3 6.37 -21.27 20.77
CA PHE A 3 5.08 -21.81 21.21
C PHE A 3 3.87 -21.26 20.41
N ALA A 4 3.86 -19.94 20.15
CA ALA A 4 2.81 -19.34 19.31
C ALA A 4 2.89 -19.84 17.86
N ALA A 5 4.11 -20.04 17.33
CA ALA A 5 4.30 -20.58 15.99
C ALA A 5 3.85 -22.04 15.87
N GLU A 6 4.04 -22.86 16.91
CA GLU A 6 3.52 -24.23 16.97
C GLU A 6 1.99 -24.27 16.94
N ILE A 7 1.33 -23.40 17.71
CA ILE A 7 -0.14 -23.29 17.71
C ILE A 7 -0.64 -22.84 16.33
N LEU A 8 -0.05 -21.79 15.76
CA LEU A 8 -0.44 -21.28 14.45
C LEU A 8 -0.18 -22.31 13.34
N ASN A 9 0.89 -23.10 13.43
CA ASN A 9 1.17 -24.11 12.42
C ASN A 9 0.10 -25.20 12.37
N LYS A 10 -0.53 -25.52 13.50
CA LYS A 10 -1.67 -26.47 13.53
C LYS A 10 -2.89 -25.96 12.77
N ILE A 11 -3.02 -24.64 12.58
CA ILE A 11 -4.16 -24.01 11.92
C ILE A 11 -3.84 -23.70 10.45
N ILE A 12 -2.66 -23.10 10.20
CA ILE A 12 -2.30 -22.51 8.91
C ILE A 12 -1.46 -23.49 8.07
N ASN A 13 -0.77 -24.43 8.72
CA ASN A 13 0.03 -25.50 8.11
C ASN A 13 1.05 -25.04 7.06
N ILE A 14 1.87 -24.03 7.41
CA ILE A 14 2.91 -23.47 6.52
C ILE A 14 4.34 -23.70 7.03
N GLY A 15 4.51 -24.40 8.15
CA GLY A 15 5.80 -24.67 8.80
C GLY A 15 6.15 -23.67 9.91
N ILE A 16 6.68 -24.17 11.03
CA ILE A 16 7.04 -23.36 12.21
C ILE A 16 8.08 -22.28 11.86
N ASP A 17 9.12 -22.64 11.09
CA ASP A 17 10.17 -21.70 10.69
C ASP A 17 9.64 -20.57 9.81
N ASN A 18 8.71 -20.88 8.90
CA ASN A 18 8.06 -19.88 8.06
C ASN A 18 7.20 -18.92 8.90
N ILE A 19 6.48 -19.42 9.90
CA ILE A 19 5.69 -18.57 10.80
C ILE A 19 6.60 -17.64 11.60
N ILE A 20 7.70 -18.16 12.15
CA ILE A 20 8.69 -17.36 12.88
C ILE A 20 9.29 -16.29 11.96
N LEU A 21 9.64 -16.65 10.72
CA LEU A 21 10.21 -15.73 9.74
C LEU A 21 9.21 -14.63 9.36
N ILE A 22 7.96 -14.98 9.08
CA ILE A 22 6.90 -14.03 8.72
C ILE A 22 6.63 -13.09 9.88
N ALA A 23 6.52 -13.60 11.11
CA ALA A 23 6.29 -12.77 12.29
C ALA A 23 7.42 -11.75 12.51
N LYS A 24 8.68 -12.17 12.39
CA LYS A 24 9.84 -11.27 12.47
C LYS A 24 9.83 -10.23 11.36
N ARG A 25 9.56 -10.64 10.12
CA ARG A 25 9.49 -9.72 8.98
C ARG A 25 8.34 -8.72 9.11
N PHE A 26 7.19 -9.17 9.59
CA PHE A 26 6.04 -8.31 9.83
C PHE A 26 6.34 -7.26 10.90
N HIS A 27 6.92 -7.67 12.03
CA HIS A 27 7.38 -6.75 13.07
C HIS A 27 8.38 -5.72 12.54
N ASN A 28 9.40 -6.18 11.81
CA ASN A 28 10.41 -5.27 11.24
C ASN A 28 9.79 -4.31 10.22
N LYS A 29 8.83 -4.76 9.40
CA LYS A 29 8.11 -3.88 8.46
C LYS A 29 7.38 -2.77 9.21
N LEU A 30 6.71 -3.06 10.33
CA LEU A 30 6.04 -2.05 11.15
C LEU A 30 7.04 -1.05 11.74
N LEU A 31 8.14 -1.54 12.33
CA LEU A 31 9.19 -0.67 12.89
C LEU A 31 9.82 0.25 11.84
N LEU A 32 10.04 -0.26 10.63
CA LEU A 32 10.58 0.53 9.53
C LEU A 32 9.55 1.56 9.03
N ALA A 33 8.29 1.18 8.89
CA ALA A 33 7.23 2.09 8.47
C ALA A 33 6.99 3.22 9.48
N GLU A 34 7.03 2.91 10.78
CA GLU A 34 6.88 3.89 11.86
C GLU A 34 8.00 4.92 11.89
N LYS A 35 9.24 4.49 11.62
CA LYS A 35 10.43 5.35 11.69
C LYS A 35 10.78 6.02 10.36
N TYR A 36 10.09 5.68 9.27
CA TYR A 36 10.43 6.19 7.96
C TYR A 36 10.06 7.66 7.82
N ILE A 37 11.06 8.49 7.52
CA ILE A 37 10.90 9.90 7.19
C ILE A 37 11.69 10.14 5.89
N PRO A 38 11.06 10.59 4.80
CA PRO A 38 11.77 10.90 3.56
C PRO A 38 12.86 11.95 3.80
N SER A 39 14.09 11.66 3.40
CA SER A 39 15.21 12.61 3.56
C SER A 39 15.10 13.83 2.64
N ASN A 40 14.37 13.70 1.53
CA ASN A 40 14.11 14.78 0.58
C ASN A 40 12.65 14.71 0.12
N LYS A 41 12.11 15.87 -0.29
CA LYS A 41 10.78 15.94 -0.90
C LYS A 41 10.79 15.35 -2.32
N ILE A 42 9.68 14.75 -2.72
CA ILE A 42 9.50 14.09 -4.02
C ILE A 42 9.32 15.16 -5.10
N GLN A 43 10.29 15.30 -6.01
CA GLN A 43 10.27 16.31 -7.07
C GLN A 43 9.58 15.83 -8.36
N CYS A 44 9.45 14.52 -8.55
CA CYS A 44 8.86 13.96 -9.77
C CYS A 44 7.33 13.94 -9.70
N GLN A 45 6.71 13.73 -10.87
CA GLN A 45 5.28 13.47 -10.93
C GLN A 45 4.93 12.24 -10.07
N THR A 46 3.94 12.42 -9.21
CA THR A 46 3.41 11.38 -8.34
C THR A 46 1.95 11.15 -8.67
N ILE A 47 1.57 9.89 -8.85
CA ILE A 47 0.18 9.49 -9.11
C ILE A 47 -0.25 8.60 -7.95
N LEU A 48 -1.29 9.02 -7.23
CA LEU A 48 -1.93 8.22 -6.20
C LEU A 48 -3.20 7.58 -6.78
N PHE A 49 -3.24 6.25 -6.76
CA PHE A 49 -4.47 5.48 -7.00
C PHE A 49 -5.17 5.25 -5.66
N ARG A 50 -6.20 6.06 -5.40
CA ARG A 50 -7.02 5.97 -4.18
C ARG A 50 -8.25 5.11 -4.46
N VAL A 51 -8.69 4.32 -3.49
CA VAL A 51 -9.92 3.53 -3.61
C VAL A 51 -11.17 4.31 -3.20
N THR A 52 -12.35 3.95 -3.72
CA THR A 52 -13.62 4.63 -3.40
C THR A 52 -14.05 4.41 -1.96
N THR A 53 -13.91 3.19 -1.45
CA THR A 53 -14.33 2.84 -0.09
C THR A 53 -13.34 3.43 0.89
N SER A 54 -13.75 4.47 1.62
CA SER A 54 -12.94 5.01 2.70
C SER A 54 -12.91 4.01 3.86
N SER A 55 -11.72 3.76 4.37
CA SER A 55 -11.55 3.27 5.75
C SER A 55 -11.50 4.48 6.69
N GLU A 56 -11.87 4.30 7.97
CA GLU A 56 -11.67 5.35 9.00
C GLU A 56 -10.24 5.91 8.96
N TYR A 57 -9.26 5.04 8.73
CA TYR A 57 -7.86 5.43 8.57
C TYR A 57 -7.65 6.37 7.37
N SER A 58 -8.26 6.08 6.21
CA SER A 58 -8.14 6.92 5.01
C SER A 58 -8.79 8.31 5.14
N GLU A 59 -9.77 8.48 6.03
CA GLU A 59 -10.40 9.77 6.29
C GLU A 59 -9.52 10.67 7.16
N THR A 60 -8.76 10.08 8.08
CA THR A 60 -7.85 10.81 8.98
C THR A 60 -6.58 11.34 8.30
N ILE A 61 -6.15 10.74 7.18
CA ILE A 61 -4.92 11.11 6.46
C ILE A 61 -5.19 11.95 5.19
N GLY A 62 -6.43 12.37 4.98
CA GLY A 62 -6.81 13.25 3.86
C GLY A 62 -6.95 12.52 2.51
N ASN A 63 -7.42 13.27 1.51
CA ASN A 63 -7.77 12.72 0.19
C ASN A 63 -6.55 12.27 -0.63
N ASP A 64 -5.36 12.76 -0.30
CA ASP A 64 -4.09 12.46 -0.96
C ASP A 64 -3.15 11.63 -0.07
N TYR A 65 -3.65 11.09 1.05
CA TYR A 65 -2.87 10.32 2.02
C TYR A 65 -1.64 11.07 2.59
N GLY A 66 -1.73 12.39 2.68
CA GLY A 66 -0.67 13.25 3.20
C GLY A 66 0.47 13.50 2.22
N LEU A 67 0.35 13.06 0.96
CA LEU A 67 1.40 13.21 -0.06
C LEU A 67 1.73 14.68 -0.36
N SER A 68 0.76 15.60 -0.28
CA SER A 68 1.00 17.04 -0.44
C SER A 68 2.03 17.61 0.53
N THR A 69 2.26 16.98 1.69
CA THR A 69 3.26 17.44 2.65
C THR A 69 4.70 17.11 2.21
N ILE A 70 4.87 16.06 1.39
CA ILE A 70 6.17 15.51 0.98
C ILE A 70 6.45 15.60 -0.53
N CYS A 71 5.45 15.86 -1.35
CA CYS A 71 5.59 16.08 -2.79
C CYS A 71 5.79 17.58 -3.12
N GLN A 72 6.78 17.87 -3.95
CA GLN A 72 6.99 19.18 -4.61
C GLN A 72 6.71 19.13 -6.11
N GLY A 73 6.81 17.94 -6.72
CA GLY A 73 6.38 17.71 -8.10
C GLY A 73 4.86 17.64 -8.26
N PRO A 74 4.35 17.55 -9.50
CA PRO A 74 2.94 17.40 -9.77
C PRO A 74 2.35 16.17 -9.06
N LEU A 75 1.28 16.35 -8.30
CA LEU A 75 0.55 15.29 -7.62
C LEU A 75 -0.83 15.12 -8.27
N GLN A 76 -1.09 13.93 -8.80
CA GLN A 76 -2.38 13.54 -9.35
C GLN A 76 -3.00 12.46 -8.49
N VAL A 77 -4.27 12.62 -8.11
CA VAL A 77 -5.04 11.60 -7.39
C VAL A 77 -6.10 11.05 -8.33
N LEU A 78 -6.07 9.74 -8.56
CA LEU A 78 -7.04 9.01 -9.39
C LEU A 78 -7.80 8.04 -8.51
N VAL A 79 -9.14 8.03 -8.63
CA VAL A 79 -10.00 7.18 -7.82
C VAL A 79 -10.35 5.90 -8.57
N ILE A 80 -10.10 4.75 -7.94
CA ILE A 80 -10.40 3.41 -8.45
C ILE A 80 -11.55 2.82 -7.62
N PRO A 81 -12.58 2.22 -8.23
CA PRO A 81 -13.65 1.54 -7.51
C PRO A 81 -13.15 0.39 -6.63
N GLY A 82 -13.83 0.17 -5.51
CA GLY A 82 -13.57 -0.92 -4.58
C GLY A 82 -12.90 -0.47 -3.29
N ASP A 83 -12.17 -1.38 -2.66
CA ASP A 83 -11.48 -1.20 -1.38
C ASP A 83 -10.00 -1.60 -1.48
N HIS A 84 -9.24 -1.44 -0.39
CA HIS A 84 -7.80 -1.74 -0.32
C HIS A 84 -7.41 -3.18 -0.66
N ARG A 85 -8.37 -4.12 -0.69
CA ARG A 85 -8.17 -5.53 -1.05
C ARG A 85 -8.62 -5.81 -2.47
N THR A 86 -9.72 -5.21 -2.91
CA THR A 86 -10.40 -5.55 -4.18
C THR A 86 -9.95 -4.72 -5.38
N PHE A 87 -9.28 -3.58 -5.19
CA PHE A 87 -8.88 -2.71 -6.31
C PHE A 87 -7.82 -3.33 -7.24
N LEU A 88 -7.04 -4.30 -6.76
CA LEU A 88 -6.06 -5.07 -7.56
C LEU A 88 -6.64 -6.38 -8.11
N GLN A 89 -7.95 -6.52 -8.15
CA GLN A 89 -8.63 -7.76 -8.56
C GLN A 89 -9.68 -7.49 -9.65
N GLY A 90 -10.02 -8.54 -10.40
CA GLY A 90 -11.15 -8.52 -11.34
C GLY A 90 -11.05 -7.43 -12.40
N GLU A 91 -12.12 -6.67 -12.60
CA GLU A 91 -12.17 -5.58 -13.57
C GLU A 91 -11.42 -4.33 -13.12
N ASN A 92 -11.27 -4.12 -11.81
CA ASN A 92 -10.57 -2.95 -11.25
C ASN A 92 -9.09 -2.93 -11.64
N VAL A 93 -8.44 -4.10 -11.77
CA VAL A 93 -7.05 -4.18 -12.22
C VAL A 93 -6.89 -3.74 -13.69
N LYS A 94 -7.91 -3.98 -14.54
CA LYS A 94 -7.91 -3.53 -15.94
C LYS A 94 -8.03 -2.01 -16.01
N LEU A 95 -8.98 -1.45 -15.27
CA LEU A 95 -9.14 0.00 -15.14
C LEU A 95 -7.85 0.68 -14.64
N LEU A 96 -7.21 0.10 -13.61
CA LEU A 96 -5.94 0.60 -13.09
C LEU A 96 -4.85 0.57 -14.17
N ALA A 97 -4.73 -0.54 -14.92
CA ALA A 97 -3.76 -0.65 -16.01
C ALA A 97 -4.00 0.38 -17.12
N ASP A 98 -5.25 0.60 -17.53
CA ASP A 98 -5.61 1.59 -18.54
C ASP A 98 -5.25 3.01 -18.09
N GLN A 99 -5.46 3.34 -16.80
CA GLN A 99 -5.04 4.62 -16.24
C GLN A 99 -3.52 4.78 -16.22
N ILE A 100 -2.77 3.73 -15.82
CA ILE A 100 -1.30 3.76 -15.85
C ILE A 100 -0.79 4.01 -17.28
N ILE A 101 -1.36 3.31 -18.27
CA ILE A 101 -1.00 3.50 -19.69
C ILE A 101 -1.28 4.94 -20.12
N THR A 102 -2.49 5.44 -19.83
CA THR A 102 -2.89 6.80 -20.21
C THR A 102 -1.96 7.87 -19.65
N VAL A 103 -1.61 7.79 -18.37
CA VAL A 103 -0.73 8.80 -17.75
C VAL A 103 0.70 8.68 -18.24
N THR A 104 1.19 7.47 -18.53
CA THR A 104 2.55 7.29 -19.04
C THR A 104 2.68 7.77 -20.48
N CYS A 105 1.70 7.49 -21.34
CA CYS A 105 1.73 7.87 -22.75
C CYS A 105 1.46 9.35 -23.01
N ASN A 106 0.67 10.03 -22.18
CA ASN A 106 0.41 11.48 -22.34
C ASN A 106 1.59 12.37 -21.91
N ASN A 107 2.58 11.80 -21.21
CA ASN A 107 3.80 12.47 -20.78
C ASN A 107 5.03 12.11 -21.65
N SER A 108 4.82 11.38 -22.76
CA SER A 108 5.86 10.93 -23.71
C SER A 108 5.94 11.83 -24.93
#